data_AF-Q0KAN8-F1
#
_entry.id   AF-Q0KAN8-F1
#
_cell.length_a   1.000
_cell.length_b   1.000
_cell.length_c   1.000
_cell.angle_alpha   90.00
_cell.angle_beta   90.00
_cell.angle_gamma   90.00
#
_symmetry.space_group_name_H-M   'P 1'
#
loop_
_entity.id
_entity.type
_entity.pdbx_description
1 polymer ?
#
loop_
_entity_poly.entity_id
_entity_poly.type
_entity_poly.pdbx_seq_one_letter_code
_entity_poly.pdbx_strand_id
1 'polypeptide(L)'
;MARSPTDAALQTDLAELRSRFPETRALYREVCGLLFFRYGVTPTANKLYSLVRKGSMGTPAEVLQAFWQELRGRTRVTIDHPDLPEALKDIAAGAVQTIWQAANEAATGELATLRAEARAAASAAEAERQPIEEGQGTLAAERQAHAATQARLEAGRAELEAGGGNWRNCVPNSRPSWSVPARR
;
A
#
# COMPACT_ATOMS: atom_id res chain seq x y z
N MET A 1 -10.46 10.59 6.95
CA MET A 1 -10.38 11.18 5.60
C MET A 1 -10.90 10.15 4.61
N ALA A 2 -12.11 10.33 4.08
CA ALA A 2 -12.67 9.45 3.06
C ALA A 2 -11.81 9.57 1.79
N ARG A 3 -11.25 8.45 1.33
CA ARG A 3 -10.43 8.35 0.13
C ARG A 3 -11.28 8.84 -1.04
N SER A 4 -10.96 10.01 -1.58
CA SER A 4 -11.55 10.47 -2.84
C SER A 4 -11.35 9.35 -3.87
N PRO A 5 -12.38 8.99 -4.66
CA PRO A 5 -12.22 7.99 -5.69
C PRO A 5 -11.09 8.43 -6.61
N THR A 6 -10.06 7.60 -6.76
CA THR A 6 -9.13 7.81 -7.86
C THR A 6 -9.95 7.62 -9.13
N ASP A 7 -10.08 8.65 -9.96
CA ASP A 7 -10.86 8.58 -11.21
C ASP A 7 -10.48 7.34 -12.03
N ALA A 8 -9.20 6.94 -12.00
CA ALA A 8 -8.72 5.70 -12.62
C ALA A 8 -9.43 4.44 -12.11
N ALA A 9 -9.62 4.30 -10.79
CA ALA A 9 -10.32 3.14 -10.21
C ALA A 9 -11.79 3.10 -10.61
N LEU A 10 -12.46 4.27 -10.62
CA LEU A 10 -13.84 4.38 -11.07
C LEU A 10 -14.00 4.00 -12.54
N GLN A 11 -13.05 4.42 -13.40
CA GLN A 11 -13.07 4.07 -14.82
C GLN A 11 -12.83 2.58 -15.06
N THR A 12 -11.95 1.94 -14.28
CA THR A 12 -11.73 0.49 -14.34
C THR A 12 -13.00 -0.28 -13.99
N ASP A 13 -13.62 0.05 -12.86
CA ASP A 13 -14.87 -0.61 -12.43
C ASP A 13 -15.99 -0.37 -13.46
N LEU A 14 -16.07 0.84 -14.04
CA LEU A 14 -17.03 1.16 -15.11
C LEU A 14 -16.77 0.35 -16.39
N ALA A 15 -15.51 0.09 -16.74
CA ALA A 15 -15.15 -0.72 -17.91
C ALA A 15 -15.57 -2.19 -17.70
N GLU A 16 -15.38 -2.73 -16.50
CA GLU A 16 -15.87 -4.06 -16.12
C GLU A 16 -17.40 -4.14 -16.19
N LEU A 17 -18.09 -3.11 -15.70
CA LEU A 17 -19.55 -3.02 -15.77
C LEU A 17 -20.06 -2.99 -17.22
N ARG A 18 -19.38 -2.26 -18.10
CA ARG A 18 -19.72 -2.19 -19.52
C ARG A 18 -19.55 -3.52 -20.27
N SER A 19 -18.63 -4.40 -19.84
CA SER A 19 -18.47 -5.72 -20.46
C SER A 19 -19.54 -6.71 -19.99
N ARG A 20 -19.96 -6.59 -18.73
CA ARG A 20 -21.00 -7.45 -18.11
C ARG A 20 -22.43 -7.10 -18.53
N PHE A 21 -22.71 -5.82 -18.75
CA PHE A 21 -24.07 -5.34 -19.03
C PHE A 21 -24.13 -4.62 -20.39
N PRO A 22 -24.46 -5.35 -21.48
CA PRO A 22 -24.57 -4.76 -22.81
C PRO A 22 -25.80 -3.85 -22.94
N GLU A 23 -26.82 -4.04 -22.10
CA GLU A 23 -28.05 -3.25 -22.11
C GLU A 23 -27.89 -1.91 -21.40
N THR A 24 -28.29 -0.82 -22.06
CA THR A 24 -28.09 0.56 -21.59
C THR A 24 -28.80 0.84 -20.25
N ARG A 25 -30.05 0.38 -20.04
CA ARG A 25 -30.78 0.65 -18.78
C ARG A 25 -30.21 -0.16 -17.62
N ALA A 26 -29.86 -1.43 -17.85
CA ALA A 26 -29.16 -2.25 -16.86
C ALA A 26 -27.83 -1.61 -16.45
N LEU A 27 -27.02 -1.16 -17.41
CA LEU A 27 -25.75 -0.49 -17.13
C LEU A 27 -25.96 0.79 -16.29
N TYR A 28 -26.96 1.61 -16.60
CA TYR A 28 -27.27 2.79 -15.78
C TYR A 28 -27.64 2.42 -14.33
N ARG A 29 -28.43 1.37 -14.12
CA ARG A 29 -28.81 0.91 -12.78
C ARG A 29 -27.60 0.47 -11.96
N GLU A 30 -26.70 -0.29 -12.57
CA GLU A 30 -25.50 -0.77 -11.90
C GLU A 30 -24.51 0.36 -11.60
N VAL A 31 -24.39 1.35 -12.50
CA VAL A 31 -23.58 2.55 -12.25
C VAL A 31 -24.17 3.39 -11.11
N CYS A 32 -25.50 3.51 -10.99
CA CYS A 32 -26.13 4.12 -9.82
C CYS A 32 -25.71 3.42 -8.53
N GLY A 33 -25.74 2.07 -8.52
CA GLY A 33 -25.31 1.26 -7.38
C GLY A 33 -23.82 1.43 -7.06
N LEU A 34 -22.96 1.41 -8.08
CA LEU A 34 -21.51 1.59 -7.94
C LEU A 34 -21.20 2.95 -7.29
N LEU A 35 -21.78 4.04 -7.82
CA LEU A 35 -21.56 5.38 -7.30
C LEU A 35 -22.05 5.50 -5.85
N PHE A 36 -23.26 5.01 -5.56
CA PHE A 36 -23.89 5.18 -4.26
C PHE A 36 -23.25 4.31 -3.17
N PHE A 37 -23.11 3.01 -3.39
CA PHE A 37 -22.67 2.07 -2.35
C PHE A 37 -21.14 1.98 -2.19
N ARG A 38 -20.39 1.97 -3.30
CA ARG A 38 -18.94 1.78 -3.26
C ARG A 38 -18.17 3.08 -3.12
N TYR A 39 -18.66 4.15 -3.74
CA TYR A 39 -17.96 5.43 -3.78
C TYR A 39 -18.62 6.53 -2.93
N GLY A 40 -19.82 6.29 -2.38
CA GLY A 40 -20.54 7.28 -1.57
C GLY A 40 -20.92 8.54 -2.34
N VAL A 41 -20.95 8.49 -3.67
CA VAL A 41 -21.34 9.61 -4.54
C VAL A 41 -22.80 9.46 -4.90
N THR A 42 -23.61 10.47 -4.60
CA THR A 42 -25.02 10.48 -4.99
C THR A 42 -25.13 10.52 -6.52
N PRO A 43 -25.69 9.49 -7.17
CA PRO A 43 -25.84 9.48 -8.62
C PRO A 43 -26.80 10.59 -9.06
N THR A 44 -26.40 11.35 -10.08
CA THR A 44 -27.23 12.36 -10.75
C THR A 44 -27.32 12.05 -12.23
N ALA A 45 -28.42 12.44 -12.89
CA ALA A 45 -28.62 12.18 -14.31
C ALA A 45 -27.44 12.68 -15.17
N ASN A 46 -26.91 13.87 -14.87
CA ASN A 46 -25.76 14.45 -15.57
C ASN A 46 -24.48 13.64 -15.38
N LYS A 47 -24.23 13.13 -14.16
CA LYS A 47 -23.05 12.31 -13.86
C LYS A 47 -23.13 10.96 -14.58
N LEU A 48 -24.29 10.32 -14.53
CA LEU A 48 -24.56 9.06 -15.23
C LEU A 48 -24.35 9.20 -16.74
N TYR A 49 -24.94 10.24 -17.34
CA TYR A 49 -24.80 10.51 -18.76
C TYR A 49 -23.33 10.75 -19.15
N SER A 50 -22.61 11.55 -18.36
CA SER A 50 -21.20 11.86 -18.61
C SER A 50 -20.29 10.62 -18.57
N LEU A 51 -20.62 9.66 -17.69
CA LEU A 51 -19.88 8.42 -17.49
C LEU A 51 -20.24 7.34 -18.52
N VAL A 52 -21.52 7.11 -18.79
CA VAL A 52 -21.96 6.00 -19.65
C VAL A 52 -22.03 6.41 -21.12
N ARG A 53 -22.35 7.68 -21.43
CA ARG A 53 -22.45 8.26 -22.79
C ARG A 53 -23.25 7.40 -23.78
N LYS A 54 -24.33 6.74 -23.34
CA LYS A 54 -25.21 5.90 -24.17
C LYS A 54 -26.70 6.22 -23.98
N GLY A 55 -27.49 6.11 -25.03
CA GLY A 55 -28.95 6.25 -24.99
C GLY A 55 -29.46 7.69 -25.12
N SER A 56 -30.78 7.86 -24.96
CA SER A 56 -31.47 9.15 -25.07
C SER A 56 -31.32 9.99 -23.80
N MET A 57 -31.46 11.32 -23.93
CA MET A 57 -31.24 12.30 -22.86
C MET A 57 -32.13 12.08 -21.62
N GLY A 58 -33.30 11.44 -21.76
CA GLY A 58 -34.22 11.14 -20.64
C GLY A 58 -33.98 9.80 -19.93
N THR A 59 -33.27 8.86 -20.56
CA THR A 59 -33.05 7.51 -20.01
C THR A 59 -32.35 7.51 -18.64
N PRO A 60 -31.29 8.31 -18.40
CA PRO A 60 -30.59 8.32 -17.10
C PRO A 60 -31.49 8.78 -15.95
N ALA A 61 -32.39 9.75 -16.19
CA ALA A 61 -33.28 10.28 -15.16
C ALA A 61 -34.35 9.26 -14.75
N GLU A 62 -34.93 8.55 -15.71
CA GLU A 62 -35.89 7.47 -15.43
C GLU A 62 -35.27 6.34 -14.63
N VAL A 63 -34.09 5.86 -15.05
CA VAL A 63 -33.40 4.77 -14.36
C VAL A 63 -32.97 5.19 -12.96
N LEU A 64 -32.50 6.43 -12.79
CA LEU A 64 -32.17 6.99 -11.49
C LEU A 64 -33.39 7.03 -10.55
N GLN A 65 -34.54 7.50 -11.04
CA GLN A 65 -35.76 7.55 -10.25
C GLN A 65 -36.23 6.15 -9.86
N ALA A 66 -36.23 5.20 -10.80
CA ALA A 66 -36.60 3.81 -10.53
C ALA A 66 -35.67 3.17 -9.50
N PHE A 67 -34.35 3.39 -9.61
CA PHE A 67 -33.36 2.94 -8.63
C PHE A 67 -33.66 3.44 -7.23
N TRP A 68 -33.96 4.73 -7.07
CA TRP A 68 -34.30 5.29 -5.75
C TRP A 68 -35.62 4.78 -5.19
N GLN A 69 -36.59 4.43 -6.03
CA GLN A 69 -37.85 3.83 -5.59
C GLN A 69 -37.62 2.39 -5.11
N GLU A 70 -36.87 1.59 -5.88
CA GLU A 70 -36.53 0.21 -5.50
C GLU A 70 -35.70 0.19 -4.21
N LEU A 71 -34.69 1.06 -4.11
CA LEU A 71 -33.83 1.15 -2.94
C LEU A 71 -34.63 1.53 -1.69
N ARG A 72 -35.55 2.49 -1.81
CA ARG A 72 -36.45 2.88 -0.71
C ARG A 72 -37.42 1.77 -0.37
N GLY A 73 -37.99 1.07 -1.35
CA GLY A 73 -38.88 -0.06 -1.14
C GLY A 73 -38.22 -1.24 -0.41
N ARG A 74 -36.94 -1.52 -0.70
CA ARG A 74 -36.19 -2.63 -0.06
C ARG A 74 -35.64 -2.28 1.33
N THR A 75 -35.36 -1.01 1.61
CA THR A 75 -34.70 -0.58 2.85
C THR A 75 -35.71 -0.06 3.88
N ARG A 76 -36.91 0.33 3.46
CA ARG A 76 -37.94 0.86 4.35
C ARG A 76 -38.83 -0.27 4.85
N VAL A 77 -38.49 -0.82 6.01
CA VAL A 77 -39.48 -1.44 6.90
C VAL A 77 -40.33 -0.30 7.48
N THR A 78 -41.31 0.17 6.70
CA THR A 78 -42.38 0.97 7.30
C THR A 78 -43.30 -0.02 7.98
N ILE A 79 -43.34 -0.02 9.31
CA ILE A 79 -44.53 -0.48 10.03
C ILE A 79 -45.56 0.63 9.86
N ASP A 80 -46.11 0.76 8.65
CA ASP A 80 -47.30 1.56 8.43
C ASP A 80 -48.49 0.61 8.57
N HIS A 81 -48.75 0.22 9.82
CA HIS A 81 -50.02 -0.37 10.18
C HIS A 81 -50.89 0.79 10.65
N PRO A 82 -51.92 1.21 9.89
CA PRO A 82 -52.73 2.39 10.20
C PRO A 82 -53.41 2.32 11.57
N ASP A 83 -53.53 1.14 12.18
CA ASP A 83 -54.10 0.93 13.52
C ASP A 83 -53.08 0.80 14.67
N LEU A 84 -51.78 1.01 14.46
CA LEU A 84 -50.80 0.89 15.56
C LEU A 84 -50.75 2.18 16.41
N PRO A 85 -50.98 2.11 17.74
CA PRO A 85 -50.88 3.28 18.61
C PRO A 85 -49.49 3.92 18.54
N GLU A 86 -49.45 5.25 18.48
CA GLU A 86 -48.21 6.01 18.31
C GLU A 86 -47.19 5.72 19.44
N ALA A 87 -47.68 5.55 20.67
CA ALA A 87 -46.85 5.18 21.82
C ALA A 87 -46.09 3.85 21.62
N LEU A 88 -46.65 2.89 20.89
CA LEU A 88 -45.99 1.62 20.61
C LEU A 88 -44.91 1.79 19.52
N LYS A 89 -45.14 2.69 18.54
CA LYS A 89 -44.12 3.04 17.54
C LYS A 89 -42.92 3.71 18.18
N ASP A 90 -43.14 4.63 19.12
CA ASP A 90 -42.06 5.33 19.83
C ASP A 90 -41.20 4.36 20.64
N ILE A 91 -41.83 3.40 21.35
CA ILE A 91 -41.11 2.38 22.12
C ILE A 91 -40.28 1.48 21.18
N ALA A 92 -40.88 1.01 20.09
CA ALA A 92 -40.19 0.15 19.13
C ALA A 92 -39.04 0.90 18.42
N ALA A 93 -39.25 2.15 18.02
CA ALA A 93 -38.25 3.00 17.40
C ALA A 93 -37.07 3.25 18.37
N GLY A 94 -37.37 3.56 19.64
CA GLY A 94 -36.37 3.72 20.68
C GLY A 94 -35.55 2.44 20.88
N ALA A 95 -36.19 1.28 20.99
CA ALA A 95 -35.49 0.00 21.15
C ALA A 95 -34.57 -0.32 19.96
N VAL A 96 -35.06 -0.16 18.73
CA VAL A 96 -34.24 -0.36 17.52
C VAL A 96 -33.09 0.63 17.47
N GLN A 97 -33.32 1.89 17.83
CA GLN A 97 -32.28 2.91 17.89
C GLN A 97 -31.19 2.55 18.90
N THR A 98 -31.55 2.11 20.10
CA THR A 98 -30.59 1.68 21.12
C THR A 98 -29.78 0.47 20.65
N ILE A 99 -30.42 -0.54 20.05
CA ILE A 99 -29.73 -1.71 19.51
C ILE A 99 -28.73 -1.30 18.42
N TRP A 100 -29.16 -0.44 17.49
CA TRP A 100 -28.31 0.07 16.41
C TRP A 100 -27.10 0.86 16.94
N GLN A 101 -27.31 1.72 17.94
CA GLN A 101 -26.23 2.47 18.58
C GLN A 101 -25.23 1.55 19.26
N ALA A 102 -25.72 0.61 20.08
CA ALA A 102 -24.87 -0.35 20.78
C ALA A 102 -24.08 -1.24 19.81
N ALA A 103 -24.72 -1.72 18.74
CA ALA A 103 -24.05 -2.52 17.71
C ALA A 103 -22.96 -1.73 16.98
N ASN A 104 -23.22 -0.46 16.63
CA ASN A 104 -22.21 0.38 15.99
C ASN A 104 -21.06 0.73 16.92
N GLU A 105 -21.34 1.02 18.19
CA GLU A 105 -20.30 1.29 19.18
C GLU A 105 -19.40 0.06 19.37
N ALA A 106 -19.98 -1.13 19.50
CA ALA A 106 -19.22 -2.38 19.58
C ALA A 106 -18.37 -2.61 18.30
N ALA A 107 -18.97 -2.50 17.12
CA ALA A 107 -18.27 -2.71 15.86
C ALA A 107 -17.14 -1.70 15.62
N THR A 108 -17.37 -0.43 15.98
CA THR A 108 -16.34 0.62 15.86
C THR A 108 -15.22 0.45 16.89
N GLY A 109 -15.56 0.02 18.11
CA GLY A 109 -14.61 -0.34 19.15
C GLY A 109 -13.70 -1.51 18.75
N GLU A 110 -14.28 -2.63 18.31
CA GLU A 110 -13.54 -3.80 17.81
C GLU A 110 -12.60 -3.43 16.65
N LEU A 111 -13.10 -2.65 15.69
CA LEU A 111 -12.29 -2.17 14.57
C LEU A 111 -11.14 -1.25 15.01
N ALA A 112 -11.34 -0.43 16.04
CA ALA A 112 -10.28 0.41 16.59
C ALA A 112 -9.19 -0.44 17.25
N THR A 113 -9.57 -1.48 18.00
CA THR A 113 -8.64 -2.45 18.61
C THR A 113 -7.82 -3.17 17.55
N LEU A 114 -8.46 -3.77 16.54
CA LEU A 114 -7.75 -4.46 15.45
C LEU A 114 -6.78 -3.55 14.71
N ARG A 115 -7.14 -2.28 14.52
CA ARG A 115 -6.25 -1.28 13.91
C ARG A 115 -5.06 -0.94 14.79
N ALA A 116 -5.25 -0.85 16.10
CA ALA A 116 -4.17 -0.59 17.05
C ALA A 116 -3.19 -1.77 17.07
N GLU A 117 -3.69 -3.01 17.11
CA GLU A 117 -2.90 -4.23 17.06
C GLU A 117 -2.09 -4.34 15.76
N ALA A 118 -2.73 -4.09 14.61
CA ALA A 118 -2.05 -4.12 13.32
C ALA A 118 -0.93 -3.07 13.23
N ARG A 119 -1.13 -1.87 13.80
CA ARG A 119 -0.10 -0.83 13.86
C ARG A 119 1.05 -1.24 14.77
N ALA A 120 0.75 -1.80 15.94
CA ALA A 120 1.77 -2.29 16.85
C ALA A 120 2.62 -3.40 16.22
N ALA A 121 1.98 -4.35 15.53
CA ALA A 121 2.67 -5.42 14.81
C ALA A 121 3.55 -4.87 13.67
N ALA A 122 3.07 -3.87 12.92
CA ALA A 122 3.86 -3.22 11.87
C ALA A 122 5.10 -2.50 12.44
N SER A 123 4.93 -1.72 13.51
CA SER A 123 6.03 -1.04 14.18
C SER A 123 7.04 -2.02 14.79
N ALA A 124 6.58 -3.15 15.35
CA ALA A 124 7.48 -4.20 15.85
C ALA A 124 8.29 -4.82 14.71
N ALA A 125 7.65 -5.15 13.58
CA ALA A 125 8.34 -5.68 12.41
C ALA A 125 9.35 -4.68 11.81
N GLU A 126 9.04 -3.38 11.81
CA GLU A 126 9.98 -2.33 11.41
C GLU A 126 11.16 -2.23 12.37
N ALA A 127 10.92 -2.30 13.68
CA ALA A 127 11.96 -2.28 14.71
C ALA A 127 12.88 -3.51 14.64
N GLU A 128 12.38 -4.67 14.22
CA GLU A 128 13.19 -5.87 13.98
C GLU A 128 14.03 -5.76 12.69
N ARG A 129 13.53 -5.06 11.67
CA ARG A 129 14.26 -4.87 10.39
C ARG A 129 15.45 -3.92 10.52
N GLN A 130 15.31 -2.84 11.29
CA GLN A 130 16.37 -1.83 11.47
C GLN A 130 17.73 -2.44 11.89
N PRO A 131 17.85 -3.26 12.96
CA PRO A 131 19.12 -3.83 13.35
C PRO A 131 19.66 -4.86 12.35
N ILE A 132 18.77 -5.53 11.60
CA ILE A 132 19.19 -6.47 10.53
C ILE A 132 19.82 -5.69 9.37
N GLU A 133 19.20 -4.59 8.94
CA GLU A 133 19.73 -3.72 7.88
C GLU A 133 21.05 -3.06 8.30
N GLU A 134 21.13 -2.56 9.53
CA GLU A 134 22.37 -2.02 10.10
C GLU A 134 23.47 -3.09 10.16
N GLY A 135 23.15 -4.29 10.63
CA GLY A 135 24.07 -5.43 10.67
C GLY A 135 24.56 -5.87 9.29
N GLN A 136 23.69 -5.82 8.27
CA GLN A 136 24.10 -6.07 6.88
C GLN A 136 25.05 -5.00 6.37
N GLY A 137 24.83 -3.73 6.73
CA GLY A 137 25.73 -2.62 6.41
C GLY A 137 27.11 -2.78 7.03
N THR A 138 27.19 -3.17 8.32
CA THR A 138 28.47 -3.40 9.00
C THR A 138 29.21 -4.59 8.39
N LEU A 139 28.52 -5.72 8.15
CA LEU A 139 29.10 -6.89 7.47
C LEU A 139 29.62 -6.55 6.07
N ALA A 140 28.91 -5.73 5.31
CA ALA A 140 29.34 -5.29 3.98
C ALA A 140 30.61 -4.42 4.07
N ALA A 141 30.69 -3.51 5.04
CA ALA A 141 31.87 -2.68 5.28
C ALA A 141 33.09 -3.52 5.70
N GLU A 142 32.90 -4.49 6.60
CA GLU A 142 33.96 -5.42 7.00
C GLU A 142 34.49 -6.23 5.81
N ARG A 143 33.60 -6.76 4.94
CA ARG A 143 34.00 -7.48 3.72
C ARG A 143 34.83 -6.61 2.78
N GLN A 144 34.45 -5.34 2.59
CA GLN A 144 35.22 -4.41 1.78
C GLN A 144 36.59 -4.12 2.38
N ALA A 145 36.68 -3.93 3.70
CA ALA A 145 37.95 -3.72 4.40
C ALA A 145 38.87 -4.95 4.30
N HIS A 146 38.31 -6.16 4.42
CA HIS A 146 39.03 -7.41 4.20
C HIS A 146 39.55 -7.53 2.77
N ALA A 147 38.70 -7.28 1.77
CA ALA A 147 39.10 -7.33 0.36
C ALA A 147 40.21 -6.31 0.04
N ALA A 148 40.10 -5.07 0.56
CA ALA A 148 41.13 -4.05 0.39
C ALA A 148 42.46 -4.42 1.07
N THR A 149 42.40 -5.13 2.20
CA THR A 149 43.60 -5.63 2.89
C THR A 149 44.25 -6.77 2.11
N GLN A 150 43.45 -7.71 1.57
CA GLN A 150 43.94 -8.78 0.71
C GLN A 150 44.63 -8.23 -0.54
N ALA A 151 44.00 -7.28 -1.24
CA ALA A 151 44.58 -6.64 -2.42
C ALA A 151 45.93 -5.95 -2.12
N ARG A 152 46.05 -5.29 -0.96
CA ARG A 152 47.32 -4.67 -0.52
C ARG A 152 48.43 -5.72 -0.28
N LEU A 153 48.09 -6.85 0.32
CA LEU A 153 49.06 -7.93 0.57
C LEU A 153 49.48 -8.61 -0.73
N GLU A 154 48.54 -8.84 -1.66
CA GLU A 154 48.84 -9.39 -2.99
C GLU A 154 49.73 -8.45 -3.81
N ALA A 155 49.44 -7.14 -3.79
CA ALA A 155 50.28 -6.13 -4.43
C ALA A 155 51.70 -6.12 -3.85
N GLY A 156 51.84 -6.08 -2.52
CA GLY A 156 53.15 -6.14 -1.86
C GLY A 156 53.90 -7.44 -2.15
N ARG A 157 53.19 -8.59 -2.23
CA ARG A 157 53.79 -9.87 -2.64
C ARG A 157 54.29 -9.81 -4.09
N ALA A 158 53.50 -9.25 -5.01
CA ALA A 158 53.92 -9.09 -6.40
C ALA A 158 55.14 -8.18 -6.56
N GLU A 159 55.23 -7.10 -5.78
CA GLU A 159 56.41 -6.22 -5.72
C GLU A 159 57.66 -6.96 -5.20
N LEU A 160 57.50 -7.79 -4.16
CA LEU A 160 58.59 -8.61 -3.64
C LEU A 160 59.04 -9.71 -4.61
N GLU A 161 58.13 -10.33 -5.36
CA GLU A 161 58.49 -11.29 -6.41
C GLU A 161 59.22 -10.58 -7.57
N ALA A 162 58.73 -9.41 -8.00
CA ALA A 162 59.38 -8.58 -9.02
C ALA A 162 60.78 -8.10 -8.56
N GLY A 163 60.92 -7.69 -7.30
CA GLY A 163 62.18 -7.29 -6.68
C GLY A 163 63.10 -8.47 -6.32
N GLY A 164 62.56 -9.64 -6.01
CA GLY A 164 63.30 -10.88 -5.70
C GLY A 164 64.08 -11.42 -6.90
N GLY A 165 63.61 -11.14 -8.12
CA GLY A 165 64.39 -11.31 -9.35
C GLY A 165 65.59 -10.37 -9.46
N ASN A 166 65.48 -9.15 -8.90
CA ASN A 166 66.56 -8.16 -8.87
C ASN A 166 67.65 -8.55 -7.86
N TRP A 167 67.30 -8.97 -6.64
CA TRP A 167 68.28 -9.42 -5.63
C TRP A 167 69.08 -10.67 -6.06
N ARG A 168 68.48 -11.60 -6.83
CA ARG A 168 69.20 -12.76 -7.39
C ARG A 168 70.14 -12.40 -8.55
N ASN A 169 69.88 -11.32 -9.27
CA ASN A 169 70.74 -10.81 -10.35
C ASN A 169 71.73 -9.71 -9.90
N CYS A 170 71.64 -9.27 -8.63
CA CYS A 170 72.70 -8.50 -7.99
C CYS A 170 73.95 -9.38 -7.77
N VAL A 171 74.75 -9.57 -8.81
CA VAL A 171 76.16 -9.95 -8.65
C VAL A 171 76.82 -8.81 -7.88
N PRO A 172 77.48 -9.04 -6.73
CA PRO A 172 78.15 -7.99 -5.98
C PRO A 172 79.43 -7.59 -6.73
N ASN A 173 79.30 -6.82 -7.80
CA ASN A 173 80.44 -6.20 -8.48
C ASN A 173 80.66 -4.81 -7.89
N SER A 174 81.05 -4.74 -6.61
CA SER A 174 81.74 -3.63 -5.97
C SER A 174 82.00 -4.04 -4.51
N ARG A 175 83.19 -4.58 -4.24
CA ARG A 175 83.70 -4.64 -2.86
C ARG A 175 83.82 -3.19 -2.37
N PRO A 176 83.19 -2.81 -1.25
CA PRO A 176 83.45 -1.51 -0.64
C PRO A 176 84.94 -1.43 -0.29
N SER A 177 85.68 -0.45 -0.82
CA SER A 177 87.08 -0.23 -0.47
C SER A 177 87.18 0.38 0.93
N TRP A 178 87.17 -0.45 1.96
CA TRP A 178 87.54 -0.01 3.30
C TRP A 178 89.05 -0.13 3.42
N SER A 179 89.75 1.00 3.46
CA SER A 179 91.18 1.03 3.76
C SER A 179 91.40 0.68 5.23
N VAL A 180 92.04 -0.46 5.48
CA VAL A 180 92.48 -0.85 6.82
C VAL A 180 93.69 0.02 7.21
N PRO A 181 93.64 0.81 8.30
CA PRO A 181 94.84 1.52 8.76
C PRO A 181 95.86 0.51 9.32
N ALA A 182 97.10 0.60 8.83
CA ALA A 182 98.22 -0.19 9.34
C ALA A 182 98.51 0.21 10.79
N ARG A 183 98.49 -0.76 11.71
CA ARG A 183 99.00 -0.56 13.07
C ARG A 183 100.52 -0.35 13.01
N ARG A 184 100.98 0.78 13.56
CA ARG A 184 102.29 0.92 14.20
C ARG A 184 102.08 1.53 15.57
#